data_AF-X8DW51-F1
#
_entry.id   AF-X8DW51-F1
#
_cell.length_a   1.000
_cell.length_b   1.000
_cell.length_c   1.000
_cell.angle_alpha   90.00
_cell.angle_beta   90.00
_cell.angle_gamma   90.00
#
_symmetry.space_group_name_H-M   'P 1'
#
loop_
_entity.id
_entity.type
_entity.pdbx_description
1 polymer ?
#
loop_
_entity_poly.entity_id
_entity_poly.type
_entity_poly.pdbx_seq_one_letter_code
_entity_poly.pdbx_strand_id
1 'polypeptide(L)'
;MTTHSVRIIAAANEGGGAALDQVIGMSVAATIVSVGLLWIGYLHRQRRITWLQNLADKVGDKFNRPPWVALQICLFVTTIVAALFGFIWDVSLHIGKGRDAGPLANPAHYFILFGLFLLFIAGTLAMVLPYDKPGSAAVRITRTWYAPVGGLLMAMCGLYALIGFPLDDIWHRIFGQDVTLWGPTHLMLIGGAGLSLVSVLILEYEGRRAIGFSADEDTRFVKFLRYLSFGGLFIGLSVFQIEYDFGVEQFRLVQQPMMIAAAAAFAAVCARIVMGRGAAIIGALLAIVLRAAVALLAGRSSADRPAGSPSTSGRRWWSSSSR
;
A
#
# COMPACT_ATOMS: atom_id res chain seq x y z
N MET A 1 -36.85 -49.72 -5.82
CA MET A 1 -37.03 -48.25 -5.92
C MET A 1 -36.43 -47.62 -4.67
N THR A 2 -35.19 -47.16 -4.74
CA THR A 2 -34.52 -46.45 -3.64
C THR A 2 -34.65 -44.95 -3.88
N THR A 3 -35.41 -44.29 -3.00
CA THR A 3 -35.59 -42.84 -2.97
C THR A 3 -34.28 -42.15 -2.61
N HIS A 4 -33.67 -41.48 -3.59
CA HIS A 4 -32.55 -40.57 -3.33
C HIS A 4 -33.09 -39.30 -2.65
N SER A 5 -32.78 -39.14 -1.37
CA SER A 5 -32.99 -37.90 -0.64
C SER A 5 -32.08 -36.81 -1.22
N VAL A 6 -32.65 -35.90 -2.02
CA VAL A 6 -31.98 -34.65 -2.40
C VAL A 6 -31.84 -33.83 -1.13
N ARG A 7 -30.65 -33.85 -0.52
CA ARG A 7 -30.28 -32.84 0.48
C ARG A 7 -30.06 -31.54 -0.26
N ILE A 8 -31.03 -30.62 -0.18
CA ILE A 8 -30.77 -29.21 -0.42
C ILE A 8 -29.78 -28.79 0.68
N ILE A 9 -28.52 -28.67 0.31
CA ILE A 9 -27.51 -28.03 1.16
C ILE A 9 -27.98 -26.59 1.28
N ALA A 10 -28.38 -26.19 2.49
CA ALA A 10 -28.69 -24.82 2.82
C ALA A 10 -27.58 -23.92 2.25
N ALA A 11 -27.98 -22.85 1.56
CA ALA A 11 -27.06 -21.81 1.14
C ALA A 11 -26.10 -21.52 2.30
N ALA A 12 -24.79 -21.52 2.02
CA ALA A 12 -23.85 -20.92 2.95
C ALA A 12 -24.40 -19.53 3.30
N ASN A 13 -24.20 -19.01 4.51
CA ASN A 13 -24.59 -17.62 4.78
C ASN A 13 -23.78 -16.71 3.84
N GLU A 14 -24.36 -16.39 2.68
CA GLU A 14 -23.77 -15.59 1.63
C GLU A 14 -23.92 -14.12 2.08
N GLY A 15 -22.80 -13.45 2.33
CA GLY A 15 -22.78 -12.03 2.70
C GLY A 15 -22.44 -11.74 4.16
N GLY A 16 -21.30 -12.21 4.64
CA GLY A 16 -20.74 -11.78 5.94
C GLY A 16 -19.94 -10.48 5.80
N GLY A 17 -20.61 -9.33 5.80
CA GLY A 17 -19.95 -8.03 5.98
C GLY A 17 -19.51 -7.81 7.43
N ALA A 18 -18.62 -6.83 7.64
CA ALA A 18 -18.15 -6.37 8.93
C ALA A 18 -19.31 -6.04 9.86
N ALA A 19 -19.15 -6.36 11.13
CA ALA A 19 -20.10 -5.97 12.14
C ALA A 19 -20.29 -4.44 12.16
N LEU A 20 -21.54 -3.98 12.28
CA LEU A 20 -21.90 -2.56 12.11
C LEU A 20 -21.19 -1.64 13.12
N ASP A 21 -20.93 -2.15 14.32
CA ASP A 21 -20.15 -1.51 15.37
C ASP A 21 -18.70 -1.22 14.93
N GLN A 22 -18.05 -2.13 14.19
CA GLN A 22 -16.73 -1.90 13.63
C GLN A 22 -16.74 -0.82 12.57
N VAL A 23 -17.76 -0.79 11.71
CA VAL A 23 -17.92 0.25 10.68
C VAL A 23 -18.09 1.63 11.31
N ILE A 24 -18.94 1.74 12.34
CA ILE A 24 -19.15 2.98 13.09
C ILE A 24 -17.85 3.39 13.79
N GLY A 25 -17.19 2.47 14.48
CA GLY A 25 -15.93 2.73 15.18
C GLY A 25 -14.84 3.26 14.26
N MET A 26 -14.64 2.61 13.11
CA MET A 26 -13.68 3.06 12.10
C MET A 26 -14.05 4.42 11.50
N SER A 27 -15.34 4.68 11.26
CA SER A 27 -15.81 5.97 10.72
C SER A 27 -15.57 7.12 11.69
N VAL A 28 -15.84 6.90 12.98
CA VAL A 28 -15.56 7.88 14.05
C VAL A 28 -14.07 8.11 14.18
N ALA A 29 -13.25 7.06 14.23
CA ALA A 29 -11.80 7.18 14.30
C ALA A 29 -11.23 7.94 13.09
N ALA A 30 -11.66 7.60 11.88
CA ALA A 30 -11.26 8.28 10.65
C ALA A 30 -11.65 9.77 10.67
N THR A 31 -12.85 10.10 11.18
CA THR A 31 -13.30 11.48 11.31
C THR A 31 -12.46 12.26 12.31
N ILE A 32 -12.22 11.71 13.51
CA ILE A 32 -11.39 12.34 14.56
C ILE A 32 -10.00 12.63 14.01
N VAL A 33 -9.38 11.64 13.38
CA VAL A 33 -8.03 11.82 12.86
C VAL A 33 -8.01 12.80 11.69
N SER A 34 -8.99 12.77 10.80
CA SER A 34 -9.11 13.74 9.70
C SER A 34 -9.25 15.17 10.22
N VAL A 35 -10.11 15.40 11.21
CA VAL A 35 -10.26 16.71 11.86
C VAL A 35 -8.96 17.14 12.54
N GLY A 36 -8.28 16.22 13.23
CA GLY A 36 -6.98 16.48 13.84
C GLY A 36 -5.90 16.89 12.83
N LEU A 37 -5.81 16.18 11.70
CA LEU A 37 -4.86 16.50 10.62
C LEU A 37 -5.18 17.84 9.96
N LEU A 38 -6.46 18.12 9.69
CA LEU A 38 -6.90 19.42 9.18
C LEU A 38 -6.58 20.56 10.15
N TRP A 39 -6.77 20.32 11.45
CA TRP A 39 -6.44 21.29 12.50
C TRP A 39 -4.94 21.56 12.57
N ILE A 40 -4.11 20.51 12.58
CA ILE A 40 -2.64 20.65 12.53
C ILE A 40 -2.21 21.40 11.28
N GLY A 41 -2.76 21.04 10.11
CA GLY A 41 -2.47 21.71 8.86
C GLY A 41 -2.88 23.18 8.88
N TYR A 42 -4.05 23.51 9.42
CA TYR A 42 -4.50 24.88 9.61
C TYR A 42 -3.54 25.66 10.52
N LEU A 43 -3.17 25.11 11.68
CA LEU A 43 -2.22 25.75 12.60
C LEU A 43 -0.85 25.97 11.95
N HIS A 44 -0.34 25.00 11.18
CA HIS A 44 0.92 25.11 10.44
C HIS A 44 0.85 26.22 9.40
N ARG A 45 -0.19 26.23 8.56
CA ARG A 45 -0.37 27.25 7.51
C ARG A 45 -0.55 28.66 8.08
N GLN A 46 -1.14 28.79 9.27
CA GLN A 46 -1.25 30.04 10.02
C GLN A 46 0.02 30.39 10.82
N ARG A 47 1.10 29.60 10.70
CA ARG A 47 2.37 29.76 11.42
C ARG A 47 2.21 29.79 12.95
N ARG A 48 1.15 29.16 13.48
CA ARG A 48 0.86 29.07 14.92
C ARG A 48 1.64 27.97 15.63
N ILE A 49 2.17 27.02 14.88
CA ILE A 49 3.03 25.93 15.37
C ILE A 49 4.34 25.92 14.58
N THR A 50 5.44 25.57 15.24
CA THR A 50 6.77 25.46 14.62
C THR A 50 7.32 24.04 14.68
N TRP A 51 6.83 23.19 15.58
CA TRP A 51 7.34 21.83 15.80
C TRP A 51 7.30 20.96 14.54
N LEU A 52 6.26 21.11 13.71
CA LEU A 52 6.10 20.33 12.48
C LEU A 52 7.17 20.72 11.45
N GLN A 53 7.37 22.02 11.24
CA GLN A 53 8.43 22.54 10.38
C GLN A 53 9.81 22.14 10.91
N ASN A 54 10.06 22.32 12.22
CA ASN A 54 11.34 21.98 12.84
C ASN A 54 11.69 20.49 12.71
N LEU A 55 10.69 19.60 12.80
CA LEU A 55 10.89 18.16 12.55
C LEU A 55 11.23 17.91 11.08
N ALA A 56 10.47 18.52 10.17
CA ALA A 56 10.70 18.36 8.74
C ALA A 56 12.06 18.90 8.30
N ASP A 57 12.51 20.04 8.84
CA ASP A 57 13.82 20.65 8.59
C ASP A 57 14.95 19.74 9.06
N LYS A 58 14.89 19.22 10.29
CA LYS A 58 15.88 18.27 10.82
C LYS A 58 16.07 17.04 9.92
N VAL A 59 14.97 16.51 9.37
CA VAL A 59 15.02 15.38 8.44
C VAL A 59 15.52 15.85 7.07
N GLY A 60 15.09 17.02 6.60
CA GLY A 60 15.55 17.65 5.36
C GLY A 60 17.06 17.84 5.31
N ASP A 61 17.64 18.40 6.36
CA ASP A 61 19.07 18.63 6.51
C ASP A 61 19.86 17.33 6.45
N LYS A 62 19.38 16.28 7.13
CA LYS A 62 20.02 14.96 7.12
C LYS A 62 20.01 14.30 5.73
N PHE A 63 18.97 14.57 4.94
CA PHE A 63 18.77 13.97 3.62
C PHE A 63 19.27 14.86 2.48
N ASN A 64 19.70 16.10 2.76
CA ASN A 64 19.96 17.13 1.74
C ASN A 64 18.78 17.26 0.77
N ARG A 65 17.57 17.41 1.32
CA ARG A 65 16.31 17.51 0.58
C ARG A 65 15.38 18.53 1.22
N PRO A 66 14.42 19.09 0.46
CA PRO A 66 13.41 19.94 1.05
C PRO A 66 12.65 19.22 2.18
N PRO A 67 12.24 19.95 3.23
CA PRO A 67 11.54 19.39 4.38
C PRO A 67 10.28 18.59 4.01
N TRP A 68 9.55 19.05 2.99
CA TRP A 68 8.32 18.44 2.47
C TRP A 68 8.54 17.18 1.60
N VAL A 69 9.79 16.77 1.42
CA VAL A 69 10.19 15.56 0.68
C VAL A 69 10.81 14.56 1.63
N ALA A 70 11.78 14.99 2.44
CA ALA A 70 12.60 14.10 3.25
C ALA A 70 11.77 13.38 4.32
N LEU A 71 10.91 14.12 5.03
CA LEU A 71 10.01 13.55 6.03
C LEU A 71 9.08 12.52 5.39
N GLN A 72 8.61 12.79 4.18
CA GLN A 72 7.67 11.96 3.44
C GLN A 72 8.31 10.69 2.94
N ILE A 73 9.57 10.73 2.50
CA ILE A 73 10.32 9.51 2.15
C ILE A 73 10.42 8.59 3.38
N CYS A 74 10.72 9.13 4.56
CA CYS A 74 10.77 8.33 5.80
C CYS A 74 9.41 7.70 6.15
N LEU A 75 8.33 8.51 6.09
CA LEU A 75 6.98 8.03 6.35
C LEU A 75 6.55 6.99 5.31
N PHE A 76 6.86 7.23 4.05
CA PHE A 76 6.54 6.36 2.93
C PHE A 76 7.21 4.99 3.06
N VAL A 77 8.53 4.95 3.32
CA VAL A 77 9.25 3.68 3.50
C VAL A 77 8.67 2.88 4.67
N THR A 78 8.45 3.53 5.80
CA THR A 78 7.84 2.91 6.99
C THR A 78 6.48 2.30 6.65
N THR A 79 5.67 3.10 5.96
CA THR A 79 4.31 2.77 5.55
C THR A 79 4.25 1.60 4.58
N ILE A 80 4.99 1.66 3.48
CA ILE A 80 4.88 0.67 2.41
C ILE A 80 5.42 -0.68 2.86
N VAL A 81 6.45 -0.70 3.72
CA VAL A 81 6.98 -1.93 4.32
C VAL A 81 5.97 -2.53 5.31
N ALA A 82 5.37 -1.71 6.18
CA ALA A 82 4.33 -2.17 7.10
C ALA A 82 3.11 -2.73 6.35
N ALA A 83 2.62 -2.00 5.35
CA ALA A 83 1.48 -2.42 4.53
C ALA A 83 1.78 -3.71 3.75
N LEU A 84 2.97 -3.82 3.15
CA LEU A 84 3.39 -5.04 2.46
C LEU A 84 3.46 -6.22 3.42
N PHE A 85 4.10 -6.08 4.58
CA PHE A 85 4.16 -7.13 5.59
C PHE A 85 2.77 -7.57 6.02
N GLY A 86 1.89 -6.61 6.36
CA GLY A 86 0.50 -6.88 6.70
C GLY A 86 -0.22 -7.64 5.59
N PHE A 87 -0.09 -7.20 4.35
CA PHE A 87 -0.72 -7.83 3.20
C PHE A 87 -0.27 -9.28 2.96
N ILE A 88 1.04 -9.55 2.98
CA ILE A 88 1.55 -10.92 2.80
C ILE A 88 1.06 -11.83 3.95
N TRP A 89 1.06 -11.31 5.17
CA TRP A 89 0.59 -12.05 6.33
C TRP A 89 -0.92 -12.33 6.25
N ASP A 90 -1.69 -11.35 5.81
CA ASP A 90 -3.14 -11.43 5.64
C ASP A 90 -3.53 -12.52 4.64
N VAL A 91 -2.94 -12.47 3.44
CA VAL A 91 -3.15 -13.50 2.40
C VAL A 91 -2.82 -14.90 2.92
N SER A 92 -1.69 -15.04 3.62
CA SER A 92 -1.28 -16.32 4.23
C SER A 92 -2.32 -16.84 5.24
N LEU A 93 -2.86 -15.97 6.09
CA LEU A 93 -3.89 -16.34 7.07
C LEU A 93 -5.20 -16.73 6.39
N HIS A 94 -5.64 -15.98 5.38
CA HIS A 94 -6.86 -16.26 4.64
C HIS A 94 -6.81 -17.61 3.90
N ILE A 95 -5.66 -17.96 3.32
CA ILE A 95 -5.46 -19.26 2.66
C ILE A 95 -5.45 -20.39 3.70
N GLY A 96 -4.81 -20.19 4.84
CA GLY A 96 -4.66 -21.23 5.87
C GLY A 96 -5.93 -21.48 6.70
N LYS A 97 -6.63 -20.42 7.12
CA LYS A 97 -7.69 -20.46 8.14
C LYS A 97 -9.07 -20.03 7.63
N GLY A 98 -9.17 -19.42 6.46
CA GLY A 98 -10.41 -18.86 5.93
C GLY A 98 -10.63 -17.41 6.37
N ARG A 99 -11.84 -16.87 6.16
CA ARG A 99 -12.15 -15.44 6.34
C ARG A 99 -12.34 -15.04 7.81
N ASP A 100 -11.91 -13.83 8.13
CA ASP A 100 -12.10 -13.19 9.42
C ASP A 100 -13.53 -12.67 9.63
N ALA A 101 -13.91 -12.49 10.91
CA ALA A 101 -15.21 -11.96 11.31
C ALA A 101 -15.39 -10.45 11.03
N GLY A 102 -14.33 -9.75 10.59
CA GLY A 102 -14.38 -8.34 10.22
C GLY A 102 -12.98 -7.71 10.08
N PRO A 103 -12.92 -6.44 9.62
CA PRO A 103 -11.67 -5.72 9.33
C PRO A 103 -10.73 -5.58 10.53
N LEU A 104 -11.23 -5.65 11.76
CA LEU A 104 -10.40 -5.55 12.97
C LEU A 104 -10.09 -6.90 13.63
N ALA A 105 -10.61 -8.00 13.08
CA ALA A 105 -10.42 -9.33 13.66
C ALA A 105 -9.05 -9.95 13.32
N ASN A 106 -8.38 -9.46 12.27
CA ASN A 106 -7.09 -9.94 11.84
C ASN A 106 -5.95 -9.00 12.27
N PRO A 107 -4.98 -9.48 13.06
CA PRO A 107 -3.79 -8.71 13.41
C PRO A 107 -3.00 -8.18 12.20
N ALA A 108 -3.05 -8.85 11.05
CA ALA A 108 -2.43 -8.40 9.81
C ALA A 108 -3.08 -7.11 9.27
N HIS A 109 -4.41 -6.97 9.40
CA HIS A 109 -5.12 -5.77 8.95
C HIS A 109 -4.64 -4.49 9.64
N TYR A 110 -4.20 -4.56 10.91
CA TYR A 110 -3.68 -3.38 11.61
C TYR A 110 -2.42 -2.82 10.95
N PHE A 111 -1.56 -3.68 10.41
CA PHE A 111 -0.38 -3.24 9.66
C PHE A 111 -0.76 -2.61 8.32
N ILE A 112 -1.76 -3.17 7.63
CA ILE A 112 -2.27 -2.62 6.36
C ILE A 112 -2.94 -1.27 6.60
N LEU A 113 -3.85 -1.18 7.57
CA LEU A 113 -4.56 0.05 7.93
C LEU A 113 -3.58 1.12 8.41
N PHE A 114 -2.66 0.78 9.31
CA PHE A 114 -1.61 1.70 9.76
C PHE A 114 -0.79 2.21 8.58
N GLY A 115 -0.31 1.31 7.72
CA GLY A 115 0.44 1.69 6.52
C GLY A 115 -0.37 2.63 5.63
N LEU A 116 -1.51 2.20 5.10
CA LEU A 116 -2.28 3.00 4.16
C LEU A 116 -2.75 4.35 4.74
N PHE A 117 -3.03 4.39 6.04
CA PHE A 117 -3.38 5.63 6.71
C PHE A 117 -2.18 6.59 6.82
N LEU A 118 -1.00 6.09 7.19
CA LEU A 118 0.23 6.89 7.17
C LEU A 118 0.63 7.30 5.74
N LEU A 119 0.29 6.53 4.71
CA LEU A 119 0.52 6.90 3.31
C LEU A 119 -0.25 8.17 2.96
N PHE A 120 -1.53 8.19 3.31
CA PHE A 120 -2.39 9.35 3.13
C PHE A 120 -1.87 10.57 3.92
N ILE A 121 -1.45 10.36 5.18
CA ILE A 121 -0.81 11.40 6.00
C ILE A 121 0.46 11.92 5.33
N ALA A 122 1.32 11.05 4.81
CA ALA A 122 2.56 11.46 4.16
C ALA A 122 2.28 12.38 2.94
N GLY A 123 1.34 11.99 2.09
CA GLY A 123 0.93 12.81 0.94
C GLY A 123 0.34 14.16 1.35
N THR A 124 -0.60 14.15 2.29
CA THR A 124 -1.22 15.39 2.79
C THR A 124 -0.21 16.33 3.48
N LEU A 125 0.74 15.78 4.26
CA LEU A 125 1.82 16.57 4.84
C LEU A 125 2.72 17.19 3.76
N ALA A 126 3.02 16.48 2.67
CA ALA A 126 3.78 17.04 1.55
C ALA A 126 3.05 18.24 0.91
N MET A 127 1.72 18.23 0.89
CA MET A 127 0.91 19.35 0.39
C MET A 127 0.91 20.55 1.36
N VAL A 128 0.93 20.30 2.66
CA VAL A 128 0.74 21.33 3.70
C VAL A 128 2.05 22.02 4.10
N LEU A 129 3.16 21.27 4.18
CA LEU A 129 4.44 21.75 4.70
C LEU A 129 5.03 22.97 3.97
N PRO A 130 5.12 23.00 2.62
CA PRO A 130 5.82 24.07 1.92
C PRO A 130 5.05 25.40 2.04
N TYR A 131 5.60 26.41 2.74
CA TYR A 131 4.98 27.73 2.84
C TYR A 131 4.85 28.42 1.48
N ASP A 132 5.91 28.34 0.68
CA ASP A 132 6.04 28.93 -0.64
C ASP A 132 5.80 27.90 -1.75
N LYS A 133 5.81 28.34 -3.02
CA LYS A 133 5.53 27.49 -4.17
C LYS A 133 6.58 26.36 -4.30
N PRO A 134 6.20 25.06 -4.18
CA PRO A 134 7.13 23.93 -4.16
C PRO A 134 7.56 23.48 -5.57
N GLY A 135 8.15 24.40 -6.34
CA GLY A 135 8.64 24.14 -7.69
C GLY A 135 7.71 24.61 -8.81
N SER A 136 8.17 24.47 -10.06
CA SER A 136 7.50 25.03 -11.24
C SER A 136 6.17 24.35 -11.58
N ALA A 137 6.09 23.03 -11.39
CA ALA A 137 4.93 22.20 -11.68
C ALA A 137 3.88 22.16 -10.56
N ALA A 138 4.08 22.91 -9.47
CA ALA A 138 3.21 22.88 -8.31
C ALA A 138 1.74 23.19 -8.65
N VAL A 139 0.83 22.38 -8.11
CA VAL A 139 -0.62 22.54 -8.29
C VAL A 139 -1.12 23.65 -7.38
N ARG A 140 -1.81 24.64 -7.95
CA ARG A 140 -2.44 25.73 -7.20
C ARG A 140 -3.72 25.22 -6.52
N ILE A 141 -3.75 25.20 -5.20
CA ILE A 141 -4.94 24.80 -4.42
C ILE A 141 -5.80 26.02 -4.11
N THR A 142 -5.18 27.12 -3.67
CA THR A 142 -5.87 28.39 -3.41
C THR A 142 -5.10 29.56 -4.02
N ARG A 143 -5.50 30.80 -3.72
CA ARG A 143 -4.78 31.98 -4.20
C ARG A 143 -3.31 32.01 -3.72
N THR A 144 -3.06 31.52 -2.51
CA THR A 144 -1.78 31.60 -1.78
C THR A 144 -1.19 30.24 -1.40
N TRP A 145 -1.85 29.13 -1.77
CA TRP A 145 -1.37 27.79 -1.45
C TRP A 145 -1.15 26.96 -2.71
N TYR A 146 0.05 26.38 -2.78
CA TYR A 146 0.50 25.49 -3.85
C TYR A 146 1.02 24.19 -3.23
N ALA A 147 0.73 23.07 -3.88
CA ALA A 147 1.15 21.74 -3.45
C ALA A 147 2.04 21.07 -4.52
N PRO A 148 3.03 20.26 -4.12
CA PRO A 148 3.82 19.46 -5.07
C PRO A 148 2.95 18.36 -5.68
N VAL A 149 3.18 18.03 -6.96
CA VAL A 149 2.38 17.02 -7.67
C VAL A 149 2.56 15.65 -7.03
N GLY A 150 3.79 15.29 -6.67
CA GLY A 150 4.07 14.00 -6.03
C GLY A 150 3.35 13.82 -4.70
N GLY A 151 3.20 14.91 -3.93
CA GLY A 151 2.48 14.91 -2.64
C GLY A 151 0.97 14.73 -2.84
N LEU A 152 0.40 15.44 -3.81
CA LEU A 152 -1.00 15.31 -4.18
C LEU A 152 -1.31 13.89 -4.69
N LEU A 153 -0.49 13.35 -5.59
CA LEU A 153 -0.64 11.98 -6.09
C LEU A 153 -0.53 10.95 -4.96
N MET A 154 0.42 11.11 -4.05
CA MET A 154 0.58 10.22 -2.90
C MET A 154 -0.65 10.26 -1.98
N ALA A 155 -1.20 11.43 -1.71
CA ALA A 155 -2.43 11.57 -0.93
C ALA A 155 -3.61 10.89 -1.63
N MET A 156 -3.77 11.10 -2.94
CA MET A 156 -4.83 10.44 -3.71
C MET A 156 -4.67 8.92 -3.74
N CYS A 157 -3.45 8.41 -3.88
CA CYS A 157 -3.15 6.97 -3.82
C CYS A 157 -3.54 6.36 -2.47
N GLY A 158 -3.14 7.02 -1.37
CA GLY A 158 -3.51 6.59 -0.02
C GLY A 158 -5.02 6.63 0.22
N LEU A 159 -5.69 7.71 -0.19
CA LEU A 159 -7.14 7.85 -0.06
C LEU A 159 -7.89 6.79 -0.90
N TYR A 160 -7.45 6.56 -2.13
CA TYR A 160 -8.03 5.56 -3.02
C TYR A 160 -7.92 4.15 -2.43
N ALA A 161 -6.76 3.80 -1.87
CA ALA A 161 -6.60 2.53 -1.16
C ALA A 161 -7.50 2.47 0.09
N LEU A 162 -7.53 3.50 0.92
CA LEU A 162 -8.34 3.53 2.15
C LEU A 162 -9.84 3.38 1.89
N ILE A 163 -10.37 4.01 0.83
CA ILE A 163 -11.76 3.84 0.40
C ILE A 163 -12.05 2.39 -0.03
N GLY A 164 -11.02 1.66 -0.48
CA GLY A 164 -11.12 0.25 -0.81
C GLY A 164 -11.66 -0.60 0.34
N PHE A 165 -11.31 -0.34 1.61
CA PHE A 165 -11.81 -1.14 2.75
C PHE A 165 -13.34 -1.12 2.95
N PRO A 166 -14.00 0.04 3.11
CA PRO A 166 -15.45 0.06 3.25
C PRO A 166 -16.16 -0.41 1.98
N LEU A 167 -15.58 -0.15 0.79
CA LEU A 167 -16.16 -0.65 -0.46
C LEU A 167 -16.03 -2.16 -0.60
N ASP A 168 -14.92 -2.75 -0.15
CA ASP A 168 -14.71 -4.20 -0.09
C ASP A 168 -15.77 -4.88 0.77
N ASP A 169 -16.06 -4.27 1.92
CA ASP A 169 -17.10 -4.77 2.80
C ASP A 169 -18.49 -4.73 2.16
N ILE A 170 -18.82 -3.61 1.50
CA ILE A 170 -20.10 -3.47 0.77
C ILE A 170 -20.16 -4.45 -0.40
N TRP A 171 -19.07 -4.58 -1.15
CA TRP A 171 -18.95 -5.50 -2.29
C TRP A 171 -19.26 -6.93 -1.85
N HIS A 172 -18.66 -7.39 -0.76
CA HIS A 172 -18.88 -8.72 -0.24
C HIS A 172 -20.29 -8.96 0.31
N ARG A 173 -20.95 -7.93 0.84
CA ARG A 173 -22.36 -8.02 1.26
C ARG A 173 -23.31 -8.22 0.08
N ILE A 174 -22.99 -7.64 -1.07
CA ILE A 174 -23.87 -7.64 -2.25
C ILE A 174 -23.58 -8.84 -3.16
N PHE A 175 -22.31 -9.12 -3.43
CA PHE A 175 -21.87 -10.09 -4.45
C PHE A 175 -21.27 -11.37 -3.87
N GLY A 176 -21.09 -11.44 -2.56
CA GLY A 176 -20.42 -12.56 -1.91
C GLY A 176 -18.90 -12.42 -1.90
N GLN A 177 -18.22 -13.46 -1.44
CA GLN A 177 -16.78 -13.41 -1.19
C GLN A 177 -15.98 -13.57 -2.49
N ASP A 178 -14.93 -12.77 -2.64
CA ASP A 178 -14.02 -12.92 -3.76
C ASP A 178 -13.18 -14.20 -3.58
N VAL A 179 -13.11 -14.98 -4.64
CA VAL A 179 -12.21 -16.14 -4.75
C VAL A 179 -10.87 -15.77 -5.39
N THR A 180 -10.64 -14.48 -5.61
CA THR A 180 -9.44 -13.96 -6.26
C THR A 180 -9.05 -12.58 -5.73
N LEU A 181 -7.75 -12.30 -5.72
CA LEU A 181 -7.13 -11.00 -5.52
C LEU A 181 -7.51 -9.97 -6.60
N TRP A 182 -8.05 -10.42 -7.73
CA TRP A 182 -8.50 -9.53 -8.81
C TRP A 182 -9.90 -8.95 -8.59
N GLY A 183 -10.46 -9.13 -7.39
CA GLY A 183 -11.65 -8.41 -6.93
C GLY A 183 -11.47 -6.89 -7.10
N PRO A 184 -12.50 -6.14 -7.55
CA PRO A 184 -12.36 -4.71 -7.84
C PRO A 184 -11.79 -3.90 -6.67
N THR A 185 -12.22 -4.20 -5.45
CA THR A 185 -11.83 -3.53 -4.21
C THR A 185 -10.42 -3.90 -3.75
N HIS A 186 -10.00 -5.15 -3.95
CA HIS A 186 -8.61 -5.58 -3.80
C HIS A 186 -7.69 -4.83 -4.77
N LEU A 187 -8.08 -4.69 -6.04
CA LEU A 187 -7.33 -3.92 -7.03
C LEU A 187 -7.24 -2.43 -6.67
N MET A 188 -8.25 -1.86 -5.99
CA MET A 188 -8.17 -0.50 -5.45
C MET A 188 -7.10 -0.39 -4.35
N LEU A 189 -7.12 -1.30 -3.38
CA LEU A 189 -6.17 -1.35 -2.25
C LEU A 189 -4.73 -1.51 -2.74
N ILE A 190 -4.49 -2.56 -3.54
CA ILE A 190 -3.18 -2.90 -4.08
C ILE A 190 -2.74 -1.83 -5.07
N GLY A 191 -3.65 -1.36 -5.93
CA GLY A 191 -3.37 -0.34 -6.93
C GLY A 191 -3.00 1.00 -6.31
N GLY A 192 -3.73 1.46 -5.29
CA GLY A 192 -3.39 2.70 -4.58
C GLY A 192 -2.02 2.61 -3.90
N ALA A 193 -1.75 1.53 -3.18
CA ALA A 193 -0.43 1.29 -2.58
C ALA A 193 0.68 1.19 -3.64
N GLY A 194 0.44 0.47 -4.74
CA GLY A 194 1.40 0.27 -5.82
C GLY A 194 1.71 1.56 -6.58
N LEU A 195 0.70 2.35 -6.95
CA LEU A 195 0.87 3.64 -7.64
C LEU A 195 1.54 4.71 -6.76
N SER A 196 1.45 4.57 -5.44
CA SER A 196 2.14 5.48 -4.52
C SER A 196 3.67 5.42 -4.64
N LEU A 197 4.23 4.29 -5.14
CA LEU A 197 5.66 4.15 -5.44
C LEU A 197 6.10 5.05 -6.59
N VAL A 198 5.22 5.30 -7.57
CA VAL A 198 5.49 6.29 -8.61
C VAL A 198 5.40 7.71 -8.02
N SER A 199 4.44 7.93 -7.13
CA SER A 199 4.22 9.24 -6.48
C SER A 199 5.43 9.68 -5.65
N VAL A 200 6.06 8.77 -4.89
CA VAL A 200 7.28 9.11 -4.11
C VAL A 200 8.48 9.42 -5.01
N LEU A 201 8.61 8.74 -6.16
CA LEU A 201 9.67 9.03 -7.13
C LEU A 201 9.48 10.42 -7.76
N ILE A 202 8.24 10.80 -8.07
CA ILE A 202 7.91 12.15 -8.54
C ILE A 202 8.21 13.18 -7.45
N LEU A 203 7.79 12.93 -6.21
CA LEU A 203 8.04 13.85 -5.08
C LEU A 203 9.55 14.08 -4.85
N GLU A 204 10.35 13.01 -4.90
CA GLU A 204 11.81 13.10 -4.77
C GLU A 204 12.44 13.91 -5.91
N TYR A 205 11.95 13.72 -7.12
CA TYR A 205 12.39 14.46 -8.30
C TYR A 205 12.05 15.95 -8.20
N GLU A 206 10.81 16.30 -7.84
CA GLU A 206 10.38 17.69 -7.60
C GLU A 206 11.24 18.34 -6.52
N GLY A 207 11.51 17.58 -5.45
CA GLY A 207 12.39 17.97 -4.36
C GLY A 207 13.76 18.41 -4.81
N ARG A 208 14.45 17.56 -5.59
CA ARG A 208 15.77 17.87 -6.13
C ARG A 208 15.76 19.09 -7.03
N ARG A 209 14.76 19.21 -7.91
CA ARG A 209 14.66 20.37 -8.81
C ARG A 209 14.42 21.68 -8.06
N ALA A 210 13.69 21.65 -6.94
CA ALA A 210 13.40 22.85 -6.16
C ALA A 210 14.65 23.48 -5.53
N ILE A 211 15.64 22.67 -5.17
CA ILE A 211 16.91 23.13 -4.56
C ILE A 211 18.08 23.21 -5.56
N GLY A 212 17.86 22.86 -6.83
CA GLY A 212 18.91 22.89 -7.87
C GLY A 212 20.02 21.85 -7.68
N PHE A 213 19.77 20.81 -6.88
CA PHE A 213 20.77 19.83 -6.45
C PHE A 213 21.01 18.76 -7.52
N SER A 214 22.27 18.41 -7.78
CA SER A 214 22.61 17.33 -8.71
C SER A 214 22.47 15.96 -8.04
N ALA A 215 22.08 14.94 -8.79
CA ALA A 215 22.06 13.55 -8.31
C ALA A 215 23.45 13.06 -7.88
N ASP A 216 24.52 13.67 -8.38
CA ASP A 216 25.90 13.29 -8.07
C ASP A 216 26.28 13.63 -6.63
N GLU A 217 25.65 14.67 -6.08
CA GLU A 217 25.86 15.21 -4.74
C GLU A 217 25.14 14.40 -3.64
N ASP A 218 24.38 13.35 -4.01
CA ASP A 218 23.69 12.50 -3.05
C ASP A 218 24.65 11.73 -2.15
N THR A 219 24.35 11.69 -0.85
CA THR A 219 25.06 10.81 0.10
C THR A 219 24.83 9.34 -0.25
N ARG A 220 25.72 8.44 0.20
CA ARG A 220 25.58 7.00 -0.04
C ARG A 220 24.23 6.46 0.45
N PHE A 221 23.74 6.98 1.57
CA PHE A 221 22.46 6.59 2.15
C PHE A 221 21.28 7.02 1.26
N VAL A 222 21.27 8.26 0.77
CA VAL A 222 20.22 8.74 -0.16
C VAL A 222 20.27 7.98 -1.48
N LYS A 223 21.47 7.73 -2.02
CA LYS A 223 21.64 6.88 -3.22
C LYS A 223 21.06 5.48 -2.99
N PHE A 224 21.32 4.86 -1.84
CA PHE A 224 20.74 3.57 -1.48
C PHE A 224 19.20 3.61 -1.42
N LEU A 225 18.60 4.61 -0.77
CA LEU A 225 17.14 4.75 -0.72
C LEU A 225 16.51 4.95 -2.10
N ARG A 226 17.19 5.64 -3.02
CA ARG A 226 16.74 5.77 -4.41
C ARG A 226 16.75 4.43 -5.13
N TYR A 227 17.80 3.61 -4.98
CA TYR A 227 17.80 2.24 -5.50
C TYR A 227 16.71 1.38 -4.85
N LEU A 228 16.51 1.50 -3.54
CA LEU A 228 15.47 0.80 -2.80
C LEU A 228 14.07 1.17 -3.30
N SER A 229 13.85 2.43 -3.70
CA SER A 229 12.57 2.88 -4.26
C SER A 229 12.21 2.16 -5.57
N PHE A 230 13.21 1.87 -6.41
CA PHE A 230 13.00 1.03 -7.60
C PHE A 230 12.78 -0.44 -7.24
N GLY A 231 13.45 -0.97 -6.22
CA GLY A 231 13.12 -2.29 -5.67
C GLY A 231 11.68 -2.36 -5.16
N GLY A 232 11.22 -1.31 -4.48
CA GLY A 232 9.83 -1.12 -4.10
C GLY A 232 8.90 -1.13 -5.32
N LEU A 233 9.24 -0.41 -6.40
CA LEU A 233 8.46 -0.40 -7.64
C LEU A 233 8.33 -1.78 -8.28
N PHE A 234 9.42 -2.58 -8.31
CA PHE A 234 9.37 -3.97 -8.73
C PHE A 234 8.38 -4.79 -7.89
N ILE A 235 8.44 -4.66 -6.56
CA ILE A 235 7.53 -5.36 -5.65
C ILE A 235 6.09 -4.91 -5.88
N GLY A 236 5.82 -3.61 -5.86
CA GLY A 236 4.48 -3.04 -5.97
C GLY A 236 3.76 -3.48 -7.25
N LEU A 237 4.45 -3.49 -8.39
CA LEU A 237 3.90 -3.99 -9.65
C LEU A 237 3.76 -5.53 -9.68
N SER A 238 4.50 -6.24 -8.84
CA SER A 238 4.43 -7.70 -8.74
C SER A 238 3.35 -8.20 -7.77
N VAL A 239 2.76 -7.33 -6.94
CA VAL A 239 1.73 -7.72 -5.96
C VAL A 239 0.49 -8.33 -6.64
N PHE A 240 0.14 -7.86 -7.84
CA PHE A 240 -0.98 -8.42 -8.64
C PHE A 240 -0.81 -9.89 -9.01
N GLN A 241 0.40 -10.44 -8.83
CA GLN A 241 0.76 -11.80 -9.20
C GLN A 241 0.75 -12.75 -8.00
N ILE A 242 0.37 -12.27 -6.81
CA ILE A 242 0.63 -13.01 -5.58
C ILE A 242 -0.16 -14.31 -5.46
N GLU A 243 -1.32 -14.42 -6.12
CA GLU A 243 -2.07 -15.67 -6.15
C GLU A 243 -1.25 -16.84 -6.69
N TYR A 244 -0.39 -16.57 -7.67
CA TYR A 244 0.51 -17.56 -8.25
C TYR A 244 1.68 -17.90 -7.31
N ASP A 245 2.13 -16.96 -6.47
CA ASP A 245 3.15 -17.26 -5.45
C ASP A 245 2.65 -18.29 -4.44
N PHE A 246 1.36 -18.22 -4.11
CA PHE A 246 0.70 -19.12 -3.17
C PHE A 246 0.09 -20.37 -3.81
N GLY A 247 0.08 -20.46 -5.15
CA GLY A 247 -0.50 -21.59 -5.89
C GLY A 247 -2.02 -21.67 -5.79
N VAL A 248 -2.69 -20.52 -5.69
CA VAL A 248 -4.15 -20.38 -5.57
C VAL A 248 -4.78 -19.61 -6.74
N GLU A 249 -4.03 -19.48 -7.84
CA GLU A 249 -4.44 -18.72 -9.02
C GLU A 249 -5.78 -19.20 -9.60
N GLN A 250 -6.67 -18.25 -9.90
CA GLN A 250 -7.93 -18.52 -10.61
C GLN A 250 -7.78 -18.34 -12.12
N PHE A 251 -6.73 -17.66 -12.56
CA PHE A 251 -6.49 -17.37 -13.96
C PHE A 251 -5.48 -18.33 -14.59
N ARG A 252 -5.45 -18.37 -15.92
CA ARG A 252 -4.55 -19.26 -16.68
C ARG A 252 -3.09 -19.03 -16.29
N LEU A 253 -2.32 -20.12 -16.17
CA LEU A 253 -0.90 -20.09 -15.82
C LEU A 253 -0.04 -19.19 -16.72
N VAL A 254 -0.43 -19.03 -17.99
CA VAL A 254 0.26 -18.15 -18.95
C VAL A 254 0.19 -16.67 -18.56
N GLN A 255 -0.77 -16.24 -17.74
CA GLN A 255 -0.89 -14.86 -17.32
C GLN A 255 0.22 -14.44 -16.33
N GLN A 256 0.74 -15.37 -15.51
CA GLN A 256 1.85 -15.08 -14.60
C GLN A 256 3.11 -14.54 -15.31
N PRO A 257 3.71 -15.23 -16.30
CA PRO A 257 4.90 -14.72 -16.98
C PRO A 257 4.64 -13.42 -17.75
N MET A 258 3.42 -13.18 -18.25
CA MET A 258 3.05 -11.93 -18.90
C MET A 258 3.07 -10.75 -17.91
N MET A 259 2.54 -10.95 -16.70
CA MET A 259 2.57 -9.91 -15.66
C MET A 259 3.98 -9.68 -15.12
N ILE A 260 4.78 -10.74 -14.95
CA ILE A 260 6.19 -10.63 -14.59
C ILE A 260 6.91 -9.77 -15.64
N ALA A 261 6.71 -10.06 -16.93
CA ALA A 261 7.33 -9.31 -18.00
C ALA A 261 6.92 -7.83 -17.98
N ALA A 262 5.63 -7.53 -17.80
CA ALA A 262 5.13 -6.16 -17.75
C ALA A 262 5.69 -5.38 -16.54
N ALA A 263 5.61 -5.96 -15.33
CA ALA A 263 6.14 -5.36 -14.11
C ALA A 263 7.65 -5.13 -14.19
N ALA A 264 8.40 -6.15 -14.65
CA ALA A 264 9.84 -6.09 -14.78
C ALA A 264 10.27 -5.07 -15.85
N ALA A 265 9.61 -5.04 -17.01
CA ALA A 265 9.92 -4.08 -18.06
C ALA A 265 9.75 -2.64 -17.56
N PHE A 266 8.61 -2.34 -16.92
CA PHE A 266 8.34 -1.01 -16.40
C PHE A 266 9.38 -0.60 -15.34
N ALA A 267 9.55 -1.40 -14.30
CA ALA A 267 10.45 -1.07 -13.19
C ALA A 267 11.92 -1.02 -13.63
N ALA A 268 12.37 -1.95 -14.49
CA ALA A 268 13.73 -1.99 -15.00
C ALA A 268 14.05 -0.77 -15.89
N VAL A 269 13.13 -0.39 -16.77
CA VAL A 269 13.31 0.79 -17.64
C VAL A 269 13.36 2.06 -16.81
N CYS A 270 12.44 2.24 -15.85
CA CYS A 270 12.47 3.38 -14.93
C CYS A 270 13.79 3.45 -14.15
N ALA A 271 14.24 2.33 -13.57
CA ALA A 271 15.51 2.27 -12.84
C ALA A 271 16.70 2.61 -13.73
N ARG A 272 16.74 2.06 -14.95
CA ARG A 272 17.83 2.30 -15.91
C ARG A 272 17.93 3.74 -16.37
N ILE A 273 16.78 4.39 -16.61
CA ILE A 273 16.71 5.79 -17.06
C ILE A 273 17.14 6.73 -15.92
N VAL A 274 16.68 6.47 -14.69
CA VAL A 274 16.88 7.40 -13.58
C VAL A 274 18.23 7.24 -12.87
N MET A 275 18.71 6.00 -12.72
CA MET A 275 19.90 5.68 -11.91
C MET A 275 21.08 5.19 -12.75
N GLY A 276 20.91 4.97 -14.05
CA GLY A 276 22.00 4.62 -14.96
C GLY A 276 22.23 3.11 -15.12
N ARG A 277 23.40 2.75 -15.63
CA ARG A 277 23.76 1.36 -15.99
C ARG A 277 23.79 0.48 -14.73
N GLY A 278 23.27 -0.74 -14.81
CA GLY A 278 23.23 -1.70 -13.69
C GLY A 278 22.10 -1.48 -12.69
N ALA A 279 21.43 -0.33 -12.72
CA ALA A 279 20.37 0.00 -11.76
C ALA A 279 19.17 -0.95 -11.80
N ALA A 280 18.79 -1.42 -12.99
CA ALA A 280 17.72 -2.41 -13.15
C ALA A 280 18.03 -3.70 -12.38
N ILE A 281 19.28 -4.18 -12.45
CA ILE A 281 19.74 -5.40 -11.77
C ILE A 281 19.74 -5.16 -10.25
N ILE A 282 20.30 -4.04 -9.80
CA ILE A 282 20.31 -3.69 -8.37
C ILE A 282 18.89 -3.60 -7.82
N GLY A 283 17.98 -2.91 -8.53
CA GLY A 283 16.57 -2.80 -8.14
C GLY A 283 15.88 -4.17 -8.04
N ALA A 284 16.08 -5.04 -9.03
CA ALA A 284 15.53 -6.40 -9.01
C ALA A 284 16.10 -7.24 -7.84
N LEU A 285 17.41 -7.17 -7.58
CA LEU A 285 18.03 -7.87 -6.45
C LEU A 285 17.49 -7.37 -5.11
N LEU A 286 17.37 -6.05 -4.94
CA LEU A 286 16.77 -5.47 -3.73
C LEU A 286 15.31 -5.93 -3.55
N ALA A 287 14.54 -5.99 -4.65
CA ALA A 287 13.18 -6.50 -4.62
C ALA A 287 13.10 -7.96 -4.18
N ILE A 288 13.98 -8.83 -4.73
CA ILE A 288 14.07 -10.24 -4.36
C ILE A 288 14.41 -10.39 -2.87
N VAL A 289 15.44 -9.69 -2.39
CA VAL A 289 15.89 -9.77 -0.99
C VAL A 289 14.79 -9.29 -0.04
N LEU A 290 14.16 -8.14 -0.33
CA LEU A 290 13.10 -7.58 0.51
C LEU A 290 11.86 -8.48 0.52
N ARG A 291 11.43 -8.99 -0.65
CA ARG A 291 10.28 -9.91 -0.75
C ARG A 291 10.54 -11.21 0.00
N ALA A 292 11.75 -11.78 -0.13
CA ALA A 292 12.14 -12.98 0.61
C ALA A 292 12.13 -12.74 2.13
N ALA A 293 12.67 -11.60 2.59
CA ALA A 293 12.66 -11.24 4.00
C ALA A 293 11.23 -11.10 4.55
N VAL A 294 10.35 -10.41 3.83
CA VAL A 294 8.93 -10.26 4.24
C VAL A 294 8.22 -11.60 4.25
N ALA A 295 8.40 -12.44 3.22
CA ALA A 295 7.77 -13.76 3.15
C ALA A 295 8.20 -14.67 4.32
N LEU A 296 9.49 -14.66 4.69
CA LEU A 296 9.99 -15.41 5.84
C LEU A 296 9.39 -14.91 7.17
N LEU A 297 9.28 -13.59 7.35
CA LEU A 297 8.69 -13.00 8.55
C LEU A 297 7.19 -13.34 8.66
N ALA A 298 6.43 -13.13 7.58
CA ALA A 298 5.00 -13.43 7.53
C ALA A 298 4.70 -14.93 7.72
N GLY A 299 5.53 -15.80 7.13
CA GLY A 299 5.43 -17.25 7.31
C GLY A 299 5.63 -17.67 8.77
N ARG A 300 6.63 -17.12 9.46
CA ARG A 300 6.83 -17.36 10.91
C ARG A 300 5.65 -16.87 11.74
N SER A 301 5.17 -15.65 11.50
CA SER A 301 4.00 -15.10 12.19
C SER A 301 2.71 -15.91 11.98
N SER A 302 2.64 -16.68 10.89
CA SER A 302 1.53 -17.58 10.61
C SER A 302 1.66 -18.93 11.34
N ALA A 303 2.89 -19.42 11.51
CA ALA A 303 3.21 -20.70 12.15
C ALA A 303 3.04 -20.69 13.68
N ASP A 304 3.33 -19.56 14.34
CA ASP A 304 3.33 -19.44 15.82
C ASP A 304 1.92 -19.39 16.45
N ARG A 305 0.85 -19.45 15.66
CA ARG A 305 -0.53 -19.44 16.19
C ARG A 305 -1.12 -20.85 16.18
N PRO A 306 -1.61 -21.37 17.33
CA PRO A 306 -2.25 -22.68 17.38
C PRO A 306 -3.36 -22.76 16.34
N ALA A 307 -3.36 -23.84 15.58
CA ALA A 307 -4.41 -24.12 14.62
C ALA A 307 -5.72 -24.29 15.39
N GLY A 308 -6.58 -23.26 15.38
CA GLY A 308 -8.01 -23.49 15.58
C GLY A 308 -8.45 -24.58 14.61
N SER A 309 -9.37 -25.44 15.05
CA SER A 309 -9.77 -26.65 14.31
C SER A 309 -9.91 -26.35 12.81
N PRO A 310 -9.27 -27.15 11.93
CA PRO A 310 -9.30 -26.88 10.51
C PRO A 310 -10.74 -26.98 10.04
N SER A 311 -11.36 -25.83 9.73
CA SER A 311 -12.63 -25.87 9.03
C SER A 311 -12.34 -26.48 7.66
N THR A 312 -13.01 -27.59 7.35
CA THR A 312 -12.94 -28.27 6.05
C THR A 312 -13.47 -27.40 4.90
N SER A 313 -13.87 -26.16 5.20
CA SER A 313 -14.28 -25.14 4.25
C SER A 313 -13.10 -24.45 3.57
N GLY A 314 -11.99 -24.14 4.27
CA GLY A 314 -10.86 -23.35 3.76
C GLY A 314 -10.25 -23.87 2.45
N ARG A 315 -10.03 -25.19 2.37
CA ARG A 315 -9.54 -25.87 1.15
C ARG A 315 -10.57 -25.95 0.03
N ARG A 316 -11.86 -25.88 0.36
CA ARG A 316 -12.98 -26.07 -0.57
C ARG A 316 -13.40 -24.78 -1.28
N TRP A 317 -13.08 -23.61 -0.70
CA TRP A 317 -13.32 -22.30 -1.31
C TRP A 317 -12.51 -22.09 -2.59
N TRP A 318 -11.20 -22.35 -2.53
CA TRP A 318 -10.27 -22.14 -3.66
C TRP A 318 -10.34 -23.23 -4.73
N SER A 319 -10.91 -24.40 -4.42
CA SER A 319 -10.98 -25.55 -5.35
C SER A 319 -12.28 -25.62 -6.16
N SER A 320 -13.15 -24.61 -6.09
CA SER A 320 -14.52 -24.71 -6.64
C SER A 320 -14.65 -24.37 -8.13
N SER A 321 -13.57 -24.03 -8.82
CA SER A 321 -13.58 -23.60 -10.24
C SER A 321 -13.01 -24.63 -11.25
N SER A 322 -12.76 -25.88 -10.85
CA SER A 322 -12.45 -26.96 -11.82
C SER A 322 -13.72 -27.67 -12.32
N ARG A 323 -14.41 -27.02 -13.28
CA ARG A 323 -15.25 -27.71 -14.26
C ARG A 323 -15.00 -27.14 -15.65
#